data_AF-A0A1F9F3C7-F1
#
_entry.id   AF-A0A1F9F3C7-F1
#
_cell.length_a   1.000
_cell.length_b   1.000
_cell.length_c   1.000
_cell.angle_alpha   90.00
_cell.angle_beta   90.00
_cell.angle_gamma   90.00
#
_symmetry.space_group_name_H-M   'P 1'
#
loop_
_entity.id
_entity.type
_entity.pdbx_description
1 polymer ?
#
loop_
_entity_poly.entity_id
_entity_poly.type
_entity_poly.pdbx_seq_one_letter_code
_entity_poly.pdbx_strand_id
1 'polypeptide(L)'
;MPALEGFRRLRDGQTGADPALAALAPHFDADVFPVVERAGIARGALQLAWDFTTGSDERTTDDMLHARAASLAAIDASPPVVTVDAVFEDDEVALAVDDHPELTWRMIYGTFTAPRVVEGNEPGTKLLRDADGLPMAEGAIEVPFIAAVPASVRDGAAGMPVLFGHGFFGSKDELEGFAARNIMNAVRGVGFAIDWQGMSDADIGRVVATVGGEVDKSIDFAERVPQAMVNWHALSRAIESGAFFGHDAFTRPPARPGRDELRVPVIDVSKPTCFIGISMGHILGGTMTALNPDVRRTALQVGGAAFSTMMFRARPFSRFLFLMDISMPDALDQQKLHAHMQSQLDRIDPASYARFLFDEELPIGPSNAPDGRHALLQMGVGDPQVPNIGTELHARTLGVPVVEGSAKHDIFALDDVAAPHRGSGLFAFDFGVDTGFYETATPAEDGNAVHEAVRRSPEALTQLDAFFHEGVIINPCGERCTVDVPPGTPE
;
A
#
# COMPACT_ATOMS: atom_id res chain seq x y z
N MET A 1 -3.64 31.77 22.93
CA MET A 1 -2.51 32.61 22.48
C MET A 1 -3.07 33.87 21.82
N PRO A 2 -2.37 35.01 21.74
CA PRO A 2 -2.90 36.16 20.99
C PRO A 2 -2.94 35.85 19.48
N ALA A 3 -3.83 36.51 18.74
CA ALA A 3 -3.87 36.43 17.28
C ALA A 3 -2.55 36.93 16.68
N LEU A 4 -2.04 36.24 15.64
CA LEU A 4 -0.87 36.71 14.89
C LEU A 4 -1.18 38.07 14.26
N GLU A 5 -0.21 38.99 14.24
CA GLU A 5 -0.44 40.41 13.90
C GLU A 5 -1.10 40.60 12.52
N GLY A 6 -0.68 39.83 11.51
CA GLY A 6 -1.29 39.87 10.18
C GLY A 6 -2.78 39.50 10.20
N PHE A 7 -3.13 38.40 10.88
CA PHE A 7 -4.52 37.97 11.03
C PHE A 7 -5.32 38.94 11.91
N ARG A 8 -4.74 39.45 13.00
CA ARG A 8 -5.38 40.46 13.85
C ARG A 8 -5.76 41.70 13.05
N ARG A 9 -4.86 42.19 12.19
CA ARG A 9 -5.13 43.32 11.29
C ARG A 9 -6.25 43.04 10.30
N LEU A 10 -6.29 41.84 9.73
CA LEU A 10 -7.36 41.39 8.84
C LEU A 10 -8.72 41.31 9.57
N ARG A 11 -8.71 40.67 10.74
CA ARG A 11 -9.86 40.52 11.65
C ARG A 11 -10.37 41.85 12.16
N ASP A 12 -9.52 42.83 12.45
CA ASP A 12 -9.96 44.11 13.02
C ASP A 12 -10.17 45.20 11.96
N GLY A 13 -10.09 44.88 10.66
CA GLY A 13 -10.24 45.84 9.56
C GLY A 13 -9.09 46.86 9.48
N GLN A 14 -7.92 46.52 10.02
CA GLN A 14 -6.71 47.35 10.11
C GLN A 14 -5.67 46.94 9.03
N THR A 15 -6.14 46.63 7.82
CA THR A 15 -5.28 46.17 6.72
C THR A 15 -4.38 47.29 6.17
N GLY A 16 -4.76 48.55 6.32
CA GLY A 16 -3.91 49.70 5.97
C GLY A 16 -3.53 49.71 4.48
N ALA A 17 -2.30 50.14 4.16
CA ALA A 17 -1.74 50.12 2.80
C ALA A 17 -0.94 48.84 2.48
N ASP A 18 -1.07 47.80 3.31
CA ASP A 18 -0.37 46.53 3.12
C ASP A 18 -1.03 45.76 1.96
N PRO A 19 -0.36 45.61 0.80
CA PRO A 19 -1.00 45.05 -0.38
C PRO A 19 -1.44 43.60 -0.19
N ALA A 20 -0.72 42.82 0.61
CA ALA A 20 -1.04 41.42 0.86
C ALA A 20 -2.32 41.29 1.70
N LEU A 21 -2.44 42.07 2.79
CA LEU A 21 -3.64 42.06 3.63
C LEU A 21 -4.84 42.71 2.95
N ALA A 22 -4.61 43.78 2.17
CA ALA A 22 -5.66 44.44 1.40
C ALA A 22 -6.26 43.51 0.33
N ALA A 23 -5.45 42.64 -0.29
CA ALA A 23 -5.93 41.64 -1.24
C ALA A 23 -6.76 40.53 -0.58
N LEU A 24 -6.46 40.17 0.68
CA LEU A 24 -7.18 39.14 1.44
C LEU A 24 -8.47 39.64 2.09
N ALA A 25 -8.54 40.93 2.44
CA ALA A 25 -9.66 41.49 3.22
C ALA A 25 -11.05 41.22 2.60
N PRO A 26 -11.28 41.42 1.28
CA PRO A 26 -12.60 41.17 0.69
C PRO A 26 -13.07 39.73 0.87
N HIS A 27 -12.18 38.77 0.68
CA HIS A 27 -12.48 37.35 0.85
C HIS A 27 -12.78 37.00 2.32
N PHE A 28 -11.99 37.52 3.26
CA PHE A 28 -12.24 37.28 4.68
C PHE A 28 -13.55 37.90 5.18
N ASP A 29 -13.87 39.12 4.73
CA ASP A 29 -15.11 39.80 5.11
C ASP A 29 -16.35 39.16 4.45
N ALA A 30 -16.23 38.59 3.25
CA ALA A 30 -17.34 37.97 2.52
C ALA A 30 -17.55 36.49 2.86
N ASP A 31 -16.48 35.71 2.93
CA ASP A 31 -16.55 34.25 2.90
C ASP A 31 -16.08 33.59 4.20
N VAL A 32 -15.12 34.19 4.92
CA VAL A 32 -14.53 33.57 6.12
C VAL A 32 -15.27 33.98 7.41
N PHE A 33 -15.28 35.28 7.75
CA PHE A 33 -15.86 35.74 9.02
C PHE A 33 -17.36 35.44 9.14
N PRO A 34 -18.20 35.62 8.10
CA PRO A 34 -19.62 35.30 8.20
C PRO A 34 -19.91 33.82 8.45
N VAL A 35 -19.09 32.91 7.92
CA VAL A 35 -19.22 31.46 8.19
C VAL A 35 -18.92 31.16 9.66
N VAL A 36 -17.82 31.72 10.18
CA VAL A 36 -17.39 31.50 11.56
C VAL A 36 -18.36 32.13 12.57
N GLU A 37 -18.90 33.31 12.28
CA GLU A 37 -19.92 33.95 13.11
C GLU A 37 -21.24 33.17 13.12
N ARG A 38 -21.66 32.59 11.98
CA ARG A 38 -22.82 31.68 11.92
C ARG A 38 -22.62 30.41 12.74
N ALA A 39 -21.38 29.94 12.89
CA ALA A 39 -21.02 28.85 13.80
C ALA A 39 -20.98 29.27 15.29
N GLY A 40 -21.30 30.52 15.61
CA GLY A 40 -21.42 31.04 16.98
C GLY A 40 -20.12 31.60 17.57
N ILE A 41 -19.06 31.75 16.77
CA ILE A 41 -17.78 32.29 17.23
C ILE A 41 -17.67 33.75 16.78
N ALA A 42 -17.67 34.67 17.75
CA ALA A 42 -17.55 36.10 17.45
C ALA A 42 -16.21 36.42 16.75
N ARG A 43 -16.24 37.22 15.68
CA ARG A 43 -15.05 37.64 14.92
C ARG A 43 -13.90 38.12 15.81
N GLY A 44 -14.20 38.96 16.81
CA GLY A 44 -13.18 39.49 17.74
C GLY A 44 -12.50 38.46 18.64
N ALA A 45 -13.08 37.26 18.81
CA ALA A 45 -12.51 36.17 19.59
C ALA A 45 -11.54 35.29 18.77
N LEU A 46 -11.51 35.46 17.44
CA LEU A 46 -10.66 34.64 16.57
C LEU A 46 -9.19 34.93 16.79
N GLN A 47 -8.43 33.85 17.00
CA GLN A 47 -6.97 33.88 17.03
C GLN A 47 -6.39 33.65 15.64
N LEU A 48 -7.07 32.84 14.82
CA LEU A 48 -6.72 32.51 13.45
C LEU A 48 -7.95 31.94 12.74
N ALA A 49 -8.04 32.14 11.43
CA ALA A 49 -8.99 31.47 10.55
C ALA A 49 -8.34 31.33 9.17
N TRP A 50 -8.63 30.23 8.50
CA TRP A 50 -8.17 29.95 7.15
C TRP A 50 -9.35 29.46 6.34
N ASP A 51 -9.30 29.75 5.05
CA ASP A 51 -10.14 29.13 4.04
C ASP A 51 -9.22 28.58 2.96
N PHE A 52 -9.57 27.42 2.44
CA PHE A 52 -8.79 26.73 1.44
C PHE A 52 -9.69 25.84 0.59
N THR A 53 -9.39 25.78 -0.70
CA THR A 53 -10.07 24.88 -1.63
C THR A 53 -9.49 23.48 -1.49
N THR A 54 -10.34 22.49 -1.28
CA THR A 54 -9.96 21.07 -1.37
C THR A 54 -10.14 20.56 -2.79
N GLY A 55 -9.40 19.51 -3.16
CA GLY A 55 -9.66 18.78 -4.40
C GLY A 55 -11.03 18.09 -4.33
N SER A 56 -11.68 17.91 -5.48
CA SER A 56 -12.83 17.01 -5.56
C SER A 56 -12.34 15.55 -5.61
N ASP A 57 -13.20 14.62 -5.19
CA ASP A 57 -12.89 13.20 -5.25
C ASP A 57 -12.58 12.73 -6.68
N GLU A 58 -13.30 13.28 -7.66
CA GLU A 58 -13.11 13.00 -9.08
C GLU A 58 -11.70 13.40 -9.51
N ARG A 59 -11.25 14.60 -9.16
CA ARG A 59 -9.89 15.07 -9.51
C ARG A 59 -8.80 14.14 -8.96
N THR A 60 -9.01 13.57 -7.78
CA THR A 60 -8.02 12.71 -7.12
C THR A 60 -8.01 11.29 -7.71
N THR A 61 -9.17 10.77 -8.12
CA THR A 61 -9.32 9.35 -8.46
C THR A 61 -9.51 9.06 -9.95
N ASP A 62 -9.98 10.02 -10.75
CA ASP A 62 -10.43 9.80 -12.14
C ASP A 62 -9.41 9.07 -13.00
N ASP A 63 -8.14 9.46 -12.94
CA ASP A 63 -7.13 8.85 -13.81
C ASP A 63 -6.95 7.36 -13.52
N MET A 64 -6.90 6.99 -12.23
CA MET A 64 -6.78 5.60 -11.80
C MET A 64 -8.03 4.81 -12.19
N LEU A 65 -9.21 5.40 -12.02
CA LEU A 65 -10.47 4.73 -12.31
C LEU A 65 -10.71 4.52 -13.81
N HIS A 66 -10.30 5.47 -14.66
CA HIS A 66 -10.38 5.32 -16.12
C HIS A 66 -9.39 4.25 -16.61
N ALA A 67 -8.13 4.28 -16.12
CA ALA A 67 -7.14 3.26 -16.43
C ALA A 67 -7.62 1.85 -16.00
N ARG A 68 -8.22 1.75 -14.81
CA ARG A 68 -8.84 0.51 -14.31
C ARG A 68 -10.00 0.06 -15.19
N ALA A 69 -10.93 0.95 -15.53
CA ALA A 69 -12.11 0.59 -16.30
C ALA A 69 -11.73 0.08 -17.70
N ALA A 70 -10.82 0.79 -18.37
CA ALA A 70 -10.33 0.40 -19.69
C ALA A 70 -9.57 -0.94 -19.66
N SER A 71 -8.70 -1.13 -18.66
CA SER A 71 -7.92 -2.37 -18.55
C SER A 71 -8.75 -3.58 -18.16
N LEU A 72 -9.70 -3.48 -17.23
CA LEU A 72 -10.56 -4.62 -16.88
C LEU A 72 -11.43 -5.06 -18.05
N ALA A 73 -11.96 -4.13 -18.85
CA ALA A 73 -12.67 -4.46 -20.07
C ALA A 73 -11.77 -5.18 -21.09
N ALA A 74 -10.51 -4.76 -21.22
CA ALA A 74 -9.53 -5.43 -22.07
C ALA A 74 -9.16 -6.84 -21.56
N ILE A 75 -9.01 -7.01 -20.24
CA ILE A 75 -8.76 -8.31 -19.58
C ILE A 75 -9.91 -9.28 -19.81
N ASP A 76 -11.16 -8.82 -19.69
CA ASP A 76 -12.34 -9.65 -19.94
C ASP A 76 -12.43 -10.10 -21.41
N ALA A 77 -12.06 -9.22 -22.34
CA ALA A 77 -12.07 -9.52 -23.77
C ALA A 77 -10.89 -10.43 -24.19
N SER A 78 -9.74 -10.25 -23.58
CA SER A 78 -8.51 -11.00 -23.85
C SER A 78 -7.83 -11.36 -22.53
N PRO A 79 -8.17 -12.53 -21.95
CA PRO A 79 -7.59 -12.97 -20.69
C PRO A 79 -6.05 -13.00 -20.73
N PRO A 80 -5.38 -12.72 -19.60
CA PRO A 80 -3.93 -12.81 -19.48
C PRO A 80 -3.40 -14.19 -19.90
N VAL A 81 -2.32 -14.17 -20.68
CA VAL A 81 -1.57 -15.38 -21.07
C VAL A 81 -0.36 -15.48 -20.15
N VAL A 82 -0.12 -16.67 -19.61
CA VAL A 82 1.01 -16.95 -18.71
C VAL A 82 2.09 -17.72 -19.47
N THR A 83 3.34 -17.31 -19.28
CA THR A 83 4.54 -18.02 -19.72
C THR A 83 5.37 -18.36 -18.50
N VAL A 84 5.84 -19.60 -18.41
CA VAL A 84 6.80 -20.04 -17.38
C VAL A 84 8.17 -20.14 -18.04
N ASP A 85 9.12 -19.37 -17.53
CA ASP A 85 10.48 -19.27 -18.07
C ASP A 85 11.46 -20.18 -17.33
N ALA A 86 11.35 -20.24 -16.00
CA ALA A 86 12.21 -21.07 -15.16
C ALA A 86 11.45 -21.64 -13.95
N VAL A 87 11.84 -22.84 -13.55
CA VAL A 87 11.37 -23.52 -12.33
C VAL A 87 12.58 -24.10 -11.63
N PHE A 88 12.77 -23.76 -10.36
CA PHE A 88 13.75 -24.37 -9.47
C PHE A 88 12.98 -25.19 -8.43
N GLU A 89 13.33 -26.46 -8.26
CA GLU A 89 12.65 -27.39 -7.35
C GLU A 89 13.62 -28.08 -6.39
N ASP A 90 13.14 -28.44 -5.20
CA ASP A 90 13.91 -29.21 -4.20
C ASP A 90 15.29 -28.59 -3.91
N ASP A 91 16.38 -29.34 -4.08
CA ASP A 91 17.75 -28.88 -3.80
C ASP A 91 18.16 -27.70 -4.70
N GLU A 92 17.54 -27.52 -5.88
CA GLU A 92 17.80 -26.37 -6.76
C GLU A 92 17.20 -25.08 -6.21
N VAL A 93 16.23 -25.14 -5.30
CA VAL A 93 15.73 -23.95 -4.59
C VAL A 93 16.86 -23.29 -3.80
N ALA A 94 17.81 -24.05 -3.26
CA ALA A 94 18.97 -23.49 -2.57
C ALA A 94 19.93 -22.72 -3.49
N LEU A 95 19.78 -22.83 -4.81
CA LEU A 95 20.49 -21.99 -5.79
C LEU A 95 19.71 -20.72 -6.13
N ALA A 96 18.40 -20.73 -5.92
CA ALA A 96 17.50 -19.60 -6.16
C ALA A 96 17.31 -18.73 -4.91
N VAL A 97 17.52 -19.27 -3.70
CA VAL A 97 17.37 -18.54 -2.44
C VAL A 97 18.58 -18.75 -1.53
N ASP A 98 19.02 -17.70 -0.85
CA ASP A 98 20.29 -17.68 -0.10
C ASP A 98 20.18 -18.28 1.33
N ASP A 99 18.99 -18.64 1.81
CA ASP A 99 18.77 -19.13 3.18
C ASP A 99 17.50 -19.98 3.32
N HIS A 100 17.43 -20.88 4.30
CA HIS A 100 16.24 -21.67 4.65
C HIS A 100 15.48 -22.29 3.44
N PRO A 101 16.14 -23.05 2.54
CA PRO A 101 15.49 -23.61 1.35
C PRO A 101 14.36 -24.58 1.70
N GLU A 102 14.35 -25.17 2.90
CA GLU A 102 13.32 -26.09 3.38
C GLU A 102 11.91 -25.48 3.49
N LEU A 103 11.78 -24.15 3.46
CA LEU A 103 10.49 -23.46 3.50
C LEU A 103 9.76 -23.50 2.15
N THR A 104 10.45 -23.81 1.06
CA THR A 104 9.94 -23.63 -0.30
C THR A 104 10.23 -24.86 -1.14
N TRP A 105 9.19 -25.35 -1.81
CA TRP A 105 9.31 -26.49 -2.70
C TRP A 105 9.68 -26.07 -4.11
N ARG A 106 9.07 -25.00 -4.63
CA ARG A 106 9.37 -24.47 -5.97
C ARG A 106 9.44 -22.96 -6.00
N MET A 107 10.42 -22.46 -6.75
CA MET A 107 10.50 -21.07 -7.19
C MET A 107 10.28 -21.04 -8.70
N ILE A 108 9.29 -20.26 -9.14
CA ILE A 108 8.83 -20.22 -10.53
C ILE A 108 8.96 -18.78 -11.02
N TYR A 109 9.59 -18.61 -12.17
CA TYR A 109 9.79 -17.33 -12.83
C TYR A 109 9.08 -17.35 -14.17
N GLY A 110 8.46 -16.24 -14.53
CA GLY A 110 7.75 -16.16 -15.80
C GLY A 110 7.25 -14.77 -16.11
N THR A 111 6.42 -14.68 -17.14
CA THR A 111 5.70 -13.47 -17.50
C THR A 111 4.20 -13.74 -17.67
N PHE A 112 3.40 -12.69 -17.56
CA PHE A 112 2.03 -12.71 -18.06
C PHE A 112 1.69 -11.44 -18.82
N THR A 113 0.69 -11.52 -19.70
CA THR A 113 0.22 -10.34 -20.45
C THR A 113 -0.72 -9.48 -19.61
N ALA A 114 -0.52 -8.16 -19.65
CA ALA A 114 -1.44 -7.18 -19.05
C ALA A 114 -1.76 -6.05 -20.06
N PRO A 115 -2.96 -5.45 -20.02
CA PRO A 115 -3.24 -4.26 -20.81
C PRO A 115 -2.29 -3.12 -20.46
N ARG A 116 -1.91 -2.35 -21.47
CA ARG A 116 -0.99 -1.21 -21.30
C ARG A 116 -1.76 0.11 -21.22
N VAL A 117 -1.58 0.83 -20.12
CA VAL A 117 -2.16 2.16 -19.83
C VAL A 117 -1.11 3.27 -19.76
N VAL A 118 0.12 2.99 -20.21
CA VAL A 118 1.25 3.93 -20.26
C VAL A 118 1.84 4.02 -21.66
N GLU A 119 2.48 5.15 -21.98
CA GLU A 119 3.04 5.43 -23.30
C GLU A 119 4.16 4.44 -23.69
N GLY A 120 4.91 3.94 -22.71
CA GLY A 120 5.98 2.95 -22.84
C GLY A 120 6.17 2.12 -21.56
N ASN A 121 7.11 1.18 -21.54
CA ASN A 121 7.35 0.31 -20.37
C ASN A 121 8.61 0.69 -19.57
N GLU A 122 9.17 1.87 -19.81
CA GLU A 122 10.40 2.34 -19.17
C GLU A 122 10.12 3.29 -17.99
N PRO A 123 11.01 3.39 -16.99
CA PRO A 123 10.89 4.35 -15.89
C PRO A 123 10.65 5.79 -16.35
N GLY A 124 9.71 6.47 -15.70
CA GLY A 124 9.34 7.87 -16.01
C GLY A 124 8.40 8.04 -17.21
N THR A 125 7.92 6.96 -17.80
CA THR A 125 6.79 7.01 -18.75
C THR A 125 5.52 7.57 -18.09
N LYS A 126 4.65 8.16 -18.90
CA LYS A 126 3.38 8.75 -18.45
C LYS A 126 2.19 7.87 -18.80
N LEU A 127 1.06 8.17 -18.18
CA LEU A 127 -0.23 7.60 -18.57
C LEU A 127 -0.53 7.85 -20.05
N LEU A 128 -0.97 6.81 -20.73
CA LEU A 128 -1.48 6.88 -22.09
C LEU A 128 -2.88 7.51 -22.05
N ARG A 129 -3.08 8.61 -22.80
CA ARG A 129 -4.32 9.39 -22.77
C ARG A 129 -4.96 9.52 -24.14
N ASP A 130 -6.28 9.61 -24.19
CA ASP A 130 -7.07 9.79 -25.40
C ASP A 130 -7.17 11.26 -25.83
N ALA A 131 -7.99 11.51 -26.86
CA ALA A 131 -8.20 12.86 -27.40
C ALA A 131 -8.88 13.82 -26.39
N ASP A 132 -9.59 13.28 -25.40
CA ASP A 132 -10.25 14.02 -24.33
C ASP A 132 -9.33 14.17 -23.09
N GLY A 133 -8.14 13.55 -23.12
CA GLY A 133 -7.15 13.59 -22.06
C GLY A 133 -7.36 12.54 -20.97
N LEU A 134 -8.31 11.61 -21.14
CA LEU A 134 -8.59 10.54 -20.17
C LEU A 134 -7.64 9.36 -20.38
N PRO A 135 -7.19 8.67 -19.31
CA PRO A 135 -6.39 7.48 -19.45
C PRO A 135 -7.11 6.37 -20.24
N MET A 136 -6.37 5.71 -21.14
CA MET A 136 -6.89 4.60 -21.95
C MET A 136 -5.97 3.38 -21.86
N ALA A 137 -6.48 2.22 -22.29
CA ALA A 137 -5.70 1.01 -22.48
C ALA A 137 -5.49 0.73 -23.98
N GLU A 138 -4.24 0.52 -24.41
CA GLU A 138 -3.91 0.17 -25.79
C GLU A 138 -2.75 -0.83 -25.88
N GLY A 139 -3.03 -1.99 -26.47
CA GLY A 139 -2.07 -3.09 -26.58
C GLY A 139 -1.85 -3.81 -25.25
N ALA A 140 -0.80 -4.61 -25.20
CA ALA A 140 -0.41 -5.38 -24.02
C ALA A 140 1.09 -5.23 -23.73
N ILE A 141 1.46 -5.43 -22.48
CA ILE A 141 2.85 -5.58 -22.02
C ILE A 141 3.04 -6.97 -21.40
N GLU A 142 4.28 -7.44 -21.41
CA GLU A 142 4.71 -8.59 -20.61
C GLU A 142 5.10 -8.10 -19.22
N VAL A 143 4.51 -8.69 -18.19
CA VAL A 143 4.79 -8.38 -16.79
C VAL A 143 5.52 -9.56 -16.17
N PRO A 144 6.76 -9.39 -15.71
CA PRO A 144 7.48 -10.44 -14.99
C PRO A 144 6.82 -10.75 -13.65
N PHE A 145 6.77 -12.03 -13.29
CA PHE A 145 6.32 -12.49 -11.97
C PHE A 145 7.31 -13.50 -11.38
N ILE A 146 7.29 -13.58 -10.05
CA ILE A 146 7.84 -14.70 -9.29
C ILE A 146 6.69 -15.38 -8.55
N ALA A 147 6.67 -16.71 -8.55
CA ALA A 147 5.78 -17.49 -7.72
C ALA A 147 6.56 -18.46 -6.82
N ALA A 148 6.17 -18.53 -5.54
CA ALA A 148 6.75 -19.40 -4.54
C ALA A 148 5.72 -20.44 -4.09
N VAL A 149 5.98 -21.72 -4.37
CA VAL A 149 5.18 -22.84 -3.88
C VAL A 149 5.80 -23.32 -2.56
N PRO A 150 5.16 -23.10 -1.40
CA PRO A 150 5.78 -23.43 -0.12
C PRO A 150 5.89 -24.94 0.09
N ALA A 151 6.82 -25.36 0.94
CA ALA A 151 6.97 -26.76 1.31
C ALA A 151 5.69 -27.34 1.96
N SER A 152 4.95 -26.53 2.72
CA SER A 152 3.70 -26.94 3.39
C SER A 152 2.59 -27.40 2.44
N VAL A 153 2.63 -27.03 1.15
CA VAL A 153 1.64 -27.47 0.15
C VAL A 153 2.15 -28.58 -0.76
N ARG A 154 3.41 -29.01 -0.65
CA ARG A 154 4.00 -30.05 -1.50
C ARG A 154 3.18 -31.35 -1.46
N ASP A 155 3.03 -31.90 -0.25
CA ASP A 155 2.32 -33.17 -0.01
C ASP A 155 0.94 -32.96 0.66
N GLY A 156 0.54 -31.69 0.86
CA GLY A 156 -0.66 -31.29 1.58
C GLY A 156 -1.89 -31.04 0.70
N ALA A 157 -2.86 -30.30 1.23
CA ALA A 157 -3.92 -29.73 0.42
C ALA A 157 -3.36 -28.63 -0.51
N ALA A 158 -4.04 -28.36 -1.62
CA ALA A 158 -3.70 -27.22 -2.47
C ALA A 158 -3.85 -25.91 -1.67
N GLY A 159 -2.89 -24.99 -1.85
CA GLY A 159 -2.83 -23.72 -1.12
C GLY A 159 -3.76 -22.68 -1.70
N MET A 160 -4.12 -21.67 -0.90
CA MET A 160 -4.76 -20.48 -1.47
C MET A 160 -3.74 -19.65 -2.26
N PRO A 161 -4.16 -18.93 -3.30
CA PRO A 161 -3.30 -17.92 -3.92
C PRO A 161 -3.09 -16.73 -2.98
N VAL A 162 -1.83 -16.32 -2.81
CA VAL A 162 -1.44 -15.17 -2.00
C VAL A 162 -0.61 -14.22 -2.86
N LEU A 163 -1.11 -13.01 -3.07
CA LEU A 163 -0.42 -11.92 -3.71
C LEU A 163 0.51 -11.22 -2.70
N PHE A 164 1.77 -10.96 -3.05
CA PHE A 164 2.78 -10.37 -2.16
C PHE A 164 3.28 -9.03 -2.69
N GLY A 165 2.98 -7.93 -1.99
CA GLY A 165 3.44 -6.59 -2.32
C GLY A 165 4.75 -6.21 -1.63
N HIS A 166 5.77 -5.88 -2.42
CA HIS A 166 7.12 -5.53 -1.95
C HIS A 166 7.23 -4.14 -1.30
N GLY A 167 8.35 -3.90 -0.63
CA GLY A 167 8.68 -2.67 0.11
C GLY A 167 9.13 -1.48 -0.74
N PHE A 168 9.58 -0.42 -0.05
CA PHE A 168 9.90 0.90 -0.61
C PHE A 168 11.01 0.82 -1.68
N PHE A 169 10.66 1.06 -2.96
CA PHE A 169 11.57 0.88 -4.11
C PHE A 169 12.29 -0.47 -4.13
N GLY A 170 11.60 -1.52 -3.66
CA GLY A 170 12.03 -2.92 -3.76
C GLY A 170 11.67 -3.53 -5.12
N SER A 171 11.62 -4.86 -5.15
CA SER A 171 11.18 -5.63 -6.31
C SER A 171 10.41 -6.88 -5.87
N LYS A 172 9.75 -7.54 -6.83
CA LYS A 172 9.13 -8.87 -6.69
C LYS A 172 10.07 -9.93 -6.09
N ASP A 173 11.39 -9.72 -6.18
CA ASP A 173 12.41 -10.64 -5.68
C ASP A 173 12.42 -10.68 -4.13
N GLU A 174 11.78 -9.72 -3.45
CA GLU A 174 11.53 -9.81 -2.01
C GLU A 174 10.73 -11.07 -1.60
N LEU A 175 9.98 -11.69 -2.53
CA LEU A 175 9.30 -12.97 -2.31
C LEU A 175 10.29 -14.13 -2.09
N GLU A 176 11.53 -14.00 -2.56
CA GLU A 176 12.62 -14.96 -2.33
C GLU A 176 13.24 -14.82 -0.93
N GLY A 177 12.95 -13.71 -0.24
CA GLY A 177 13.43 -13.46 1.11
C GLY A 177 12.85 -14.42 2.15
N PHE A 178 13.62 -14.69 3.21
CA PHE A 178 13.21 -15.56 4.31
C PHE A 178 11.82 -15.23 4.86
N ALA A 179 11.55 -13.96 5.18
CA ALA A 179 10.29 -13.57 5.82
C ALA A 179 9.07 -13.84 4.92
N ALA A 180 9.16 -13.52 3.63
CA ALA A 180 8.09 -13.77 2.67
C ALA A 180 7.83 -15.27 2.50
N ARG A 181 8.88 -16.08 2.30
CA ARG A 181 8.75 -17.54 2.18
C ARG A 181 8.22 -18.19 3.47
N ASN A 182 8.64 -17.69 4.63
CA ASN A 182 8.13 -18.16 5.92
C ASN A 182 6.64 -17.84 6.08
N ILE A 183 6.19 -16.64 5.66
CA ILE A 183 4.78 -16.28 5.58
C ILE A 183 4.02 -17.27 4.69
N MET A 184 4.45 -17.46 3.43
CA MET A 184 3.77 -18.34 2.47
C MET A 184 3.67 -19.78 3.01
N ASN A 185 4.74 -20.26 3.65
CA ASN A 185 4.77 -21.57 4.26
C ASN A 185 3.82 -21.69 5.46
N ALA A 186 3.82 -20.70 6.36
CA ALA A 186 2.95 -20.67 7.53
C ALA A 186 1.46 -20.64 7.14
N VAL A 187 1.09 -19.78 6.19
CA VAL A 187 -0.30 -19.63 5.73
C VAL A 187 -0.73 -20.67 4.71
N ARG A 188 0.16 -21.60 4.33
CA ARG A 188 -0.11 -22.64 3.32
C ARG A 188 -0.63 -22.02 2.01
N GLY A 189 0.00 -20.91 1.59
CA GLY A 189 -0.39 -20.11 0.44
C GLY A 189 0.67 -20.14 -0.65
N VAL A 190 0.26 -20.26 -1.90
CA VAL A 190 1.17 -20.11 -3.03
C VAL A 190 1.35 -18.63 -3.30
N GLY A 191 2.57 -18.13 -3.09
CA GLY A 191 2.91 -16.71 -3.18
C GLY A 191 3.12 -16.28 -4.62
N PHE A 192 2.66 -15.08 -4.99
CA PHE A 192 2.91 -14.44 -6.27
C PHE A 192 3.34 -12.98 -6.07
N ALA A 193 4.42 -12.56 -6.70
CA ALA A 193 4.94 -11.20 -6.60
C ALA A 193 5.22 -10.61 -7.99
N ILE A 194 4.91 -9.32 -8.12
CA ILE A 194 5.21 -8.47 -9.28
C ILE A 194 5.66 -7.10 -8.79
N ASP A 195 6.29 -6.33 -9.66
CA ASP A 195 6.82 -5.01 -9.30
C ASP A 195 5.73 -3.94 -9.25
N TRP A 196 5.80 -3.06 -8.25
CA TRP A 196 5.08 -1.79 -8.23
C TRP A 196 5.70 -0.83 -9.24
N GLN A 197 5.39 -0.97 -10.54
CA GLN A 197 5.89 -0.05 -11.56
C GLN A 197 5.64 1.42 -11.17
N GLY A 198 6.69 2.25 -11.19
CA GLY A 198 6.70 3.62 -10.67
C GLY A 198 7.26 3.73 -9.25
N MET A 199 7.30 2.64 -8.48
CA MET A 199 7.85 2.56 -7.13
C MET A 199 8.66 1.26 -6.92
N SER A 200 9.33 0.78 -7.97
CA SER A 200 10.22 -0.38 -7.95
C SER A 200 11.70 0.05 -8.04
N ASP A 201 12.63 -0.85 -7.75
CA ASP A 201 14.07 -0.58 -7.83
C ASP A 201 14.51 0.00 -9.19
N ALA A 202 13.89 -0.46 -10.28
CA ALA A 202 14.08 0.04 -11.64
C ALA A 202 13.74 1.52 -11.79
N ASP A 203 12.87 2.08 -10.94
CA ASP A 203 12.44 3.48 -10.99
C ASP A 203 13.37 4.42 -10.18
N ILE A 204 14.23 3.90 -9.28
CA ILE A 204 15.08 4.71 -8.39
C ILE A 204 15.94 5.71 -9.18
N GLY A 205 16.57 5.26 -10.26
CA GLY A 205 17.47 6.10 -11.06
C GLY A 205 16.77 7.34 -11.63
N ARG A 206 15.51 7.18 -12.08
CA ARG A 206 14.70 8.29 -12.59
C ARG A 206 14.28 9.24 -11.47
N VAL A 207 13.85 8.70 -10.32
CA VAL A 207 13.44 9.52 -9.16
C VAL A 207 14.60 10.38 -8.67
N VAL A 208 15.78 9.78 -8.44
CA VAL A 208 16.98 10.51 -8.00
C VAL A 208 17.35 11.63 -8.98
N ALA A 209 17.28 11.38 -10.29
CA ALA A 209 17.56 12.38 -11.31
C ALA A 209 16.60 13.58 -11.24
N THR A 210 15.30 13.33 -11.04
CA THR A 210 14.31 14.42 -10.91
C THR A 210 14.51 15.25 -9.64
N VAL A 211 14.80 14.62 -8.49
CA VAL A 211 15.00 15.34 -7.23
C VAL A 211 16.22 16.25 -7.26
N GLY A 212 17.30 15.84 -7.93
CA GLY A 212 18.54 16.60 -7.99
C GLY A 212 18.54 17.78 -8.97
N GLY A 213 17.58 17.87 -9.90
CA GLY A 213 17.63 18.88 -10.98
C GLY A 213 16.29 19.38 -11.52
N GLU A 214 15.18 18.74 -11.17
CA GLU A 214 13.83 19.02 -11.67
C GLU A 214 12.81 18.81 -10.52
N VAL A 215 12.94 19.59 -9.44
CA VAL A 215 12.16 19.39 -8.20
C VAL A 215 10.64 19.37 -8.43
N ASP A 216 10.16 20.11 -9.44
CA ASP A 216 8.77 20.13 -9.90
C ASP A 216 8.27 18.77 -10.47
N LYS A 217 9.19 17.86 -10.80
CA LYS A 217 8.94 16.51 -11.34
C LYS A 217 9.25 15.39 -10.36
N SER A 218 9.57 15.71 -9.11
CA SER A 218 10.02 14.75 -8.10
C SER A 218 8.99 13.63 -7.80
N ILE A 219 7.71 13.85 -8.13
CA ILE A 219 6.61 12.88 -7.94
C ILE A 219 6.07 12.33 -9.27
N ASP A 220 6.70 12.62 -10.41
CA ASP A 220 6.25 12.13 -11.72
C ASP A 220 6.20 10.59 -11.81
N PHE A 221 6.93 9.89 -10.92
CA PHE A 221 6.85 8.43 -10.80
C PHE A 221 5.43 7.92 -10.53
N ALA A 222 4.57 8.74 -9.90
CA ALA A 222 3.18 8.41 -9.62
C ALA A 222 2.35 8.25 -10.91
N GLU A 223 2.75 8.83 -12.04
CA GLU A 223 2.08 8.64 -13.33
C GLU A 223 2.20 7.19 -13.84
N ARG A 224 3.19 6.43 -13.36
CA ARG A 224 3.38 5.03 -13.77
C ARG A 224 2.67 4.04 -12.85
N VAL A 225 2.34 4.44 -11.63
CA VAL A 225 1.69 3.58 -10.62
C VAL A 225 0.34 2.99 -11.07
N PRO A 226 -0.51 3.68 -11.86
CA PRO A 226 -1.71 3.05 -12.40
C PRO A 226 -1.43 1.79 -13.24
N GLN A 227 -0.32 1.74 -13.99
CA GLN A 227 0.07 0.51 -14.69
C GLN A 227 0.37 -0.63 -13.71
N ALA A 228 0.98 -0.34 -12.55
CA ALA A 228 1.18 -1.35 -11.52
C ALA A 228 -0.17 -1.92 -11.02
N MET A 229 -1.17 -1.06 -10.78
CA MET A 229 -2.51 -1.52 -10.37
C MET A 229 -3.15 -2.42 -11.43
N VAL A 230 -3.05 -2.03 -12.71
CA VAL A 230 -3.51 -2.84 -13.85
C VAL A 230 -2.79 -4.20 -13.90
N ASN A 231 -1.48 -4.23 -13.67
CA ASN A 231 -0.71 -5.46 -13.64
C ASN A 231 -1.20 -6.41 -12.54
N TRP A 232 -1.52 -5.88 -11.35
CA TRP A 232 -2.10 -6.68 -10.26
C TRP A 232 -3.49 -7.22 -10.59
N HIS A 233 -4.33 -6.44 -11.29
CA HIS A 233 -5.63 -6.92 -11.77
C HIS A 233 -5.48 -8.06 -12.79
N ALA A 234 -4.55 -7.92 -13.74
CA ALA A 234 -4.25 -8.96 -14.71
C ALA A 234 -3.70 -10.23 -14.03
N LEU A 235 -2.77 -10.10 -13.08
CA LEU A 235 -2.28 -11.26 -12.30
C LEU A 235 -3.41 -11.97 -11.55
N SER A 236 -4.26 -11.20 -10.86
CA SER A 236 -5.39 -11.76 -10.11
C SER A 236 -6.34 -12.51 -11.05
N ARG A 237 -6.64 -11.95 -12.23
CA ARG A 237 -7.49 -12.61 -13.21
C ARG A 237 -6.85 -13.86 -13.83
N ALA A 238 -5.53 -13.84 -14.05
CA ALA A 238 -4.78 -15.00 -14.51
C ALA A 238 -4.86 -16.17 -13.51
N ILE A 239 -4.82 -15.86 -12.20
CA ILE A 239 -4.98 -16.84 -11.12
C ILE A 239 -6.42 -17.38 -11.12
N GLU A 240 -7.42 -16.51 -11.01
CA GLU A 240 -8.83 -16.88 -10.89
C GLU A 240 -9.36 -17.65 -12.10
N SER A 241 -8.89 -17.32 -13.31
CA SER A 241 -9.25 -18.06 -14.53
C SER A 241 -8.58 -19.43 -14.64
N GLY A 242 -7.64 -19.75 -13.76
CA GLY A 242 -6.86 -20.99 -13.79
C GLY A 242 -5.80 -21.02 -14.88
N ALA A 243 -5.39 -19.87 -15.43
CA ALA A 243 -4.38 -19.80 -16.49
C ALA A 243 -3.05 -20.46 -16.07
N PHE A 244 -2.70 -20.37 -14.78
CA PHE A 244 -1.53 -21.03 -14.21
C PHE A 244 -1.65 -22.57 -14.17
N PHE A 245 -2.86 -23.13 -14.10
CA PHE A 245 -3.06 -24.58 -13.88
C PHE A 245 -2.71 -25.44 -15.09
N GLY A 246 -2.64 -24.84 -16.28
CA GLY A 246 -2.17 -25.50 -17.49
C GLY A 246 -0.66 -25.80 -17.48
N HIS A 247 0.10 -25.18 -16.57
CA HIS A 247 1.54 -25.36 -16.49
C HIS A 247 1.94 -26.44 -15.48
N ASP A 248 2.86 -27.30 -15.91
CA ASP A 248 3.44 -28.35 -15.07
C ASP A 248 4.07 -27.81 -13.77
N ALA A 249 4.55 -26.57 -13.79
CA ALA A 249 5.11 -25.85 -12.65
C ALA A 249 4.13 -25.71 -11.47
N PHE A 250 2.82 -25.56 -11.76
CA PHE A 250 1.77 -25.35 -10.76
C PHE A 250 0.93 -26.60 -10.48
N THR A 251 1.46 -27.77 -10.81
CA THR A 251 0.79 -29.05 -10.57
C THR A 251 1.77 -30.07 -10.02
N ARG A 252 1.27 -30.97 -9.18
CA ARG A 252 2.04 -32.10 -8.66
C ARG A 252 2.28 -33.13 -9.76
N PRO A 253 3.45 -33.78 -9.76
CA PRO A 253 3.69 -34.90 -10.64
C PRO A 253 2.69 -36.04 -10.35
N PRO A 254 2.35 -36.87 -11.36
CA PRO A 254 1.54 -38.07 -11.14
C PRO A 254 2.12 -38.95 -10.04
N ALA A 255 1.26 -39.57 -9.23
CA ALA A 255 1.70 -40.49 -8.17
C ALA A 255 2.43 -41.72 -8.75
N ARG A 256 2.17 -42.06 -10.02
CA ARG A 256 2.86 -43.12 -10.76
C ARG A 256 3.35 -42.60 -12.12
N PRO A 257 4.68 -42.59 -12.37
CA PRO A 257 5.23 -42.22 -13.66
C PRO A 257 4.68 -43.10 -14.80
N GLY A 258 4.31 -42.49 -15.93
CA GLY A 258 3.88 -43.21 -17.15
C GLY A 258 2.40 -43.63 -17.19
N ARG A 259 1.54 -43.09 -16.33
CA ARG A 259 0.08 -43.20 -16.44
C ARG A 259 -0.53 -41.83 -16.74
N ASP A 260 -1.63 -41.83 -17.50
CA ASP A 260 -2.49 -40.66 -17.72
C ASP A 260 -3.32 -40.33 -16.45
N GLU A 261 -2.64 -40.13 -15.32
CA GLU A 261 -3.27 -39.61 -14.10
C GLU A 261 -3.41 -38.08 -14.24
N LEU A 262 -4.56 -37.53 -13.81
CA LEU A 262 -4.75 -36.09 -13.79
C LEU A 262 -3.72 -35.45 -12.85
N ARG A 263 -3.01 -34.44 -13.36
CA ARG A 263 -2.12 -33.61 -12.54
C ARG A 263 -2.96 -32.85 -11.52
N VAL A 264 -2.47 -32.81 -10.28
CA VAL A 264 -3.19 -32.19 -9.16
C VAL A 264 -2.67 -30.77 -8.97
N PRO A 265 -3.50 -29.72 -9.09
CA PRO A 265 -3.07 -28.33 -8.85
C PRO A 265 -2.50 -28.14 -7.45
N VAL A 266 -1.51 -27.26 -7.33
CA VAL A 266 -0.96 -26.83 -6.02
C VAL A 266 -1.69 -25.61 -5.45
N ILE A 267 -2.56 -25.01 -6.26
CA ILE A 267 -3.38 -23.85 -5.93
C ILE A 267 -4.86 -24.26 -5.97
N ASP A 268 -5.63 -23.75 -5.02
CA ASP A 268 -7.07 -23.93 -4.90
C ASP A 268 -7.78 -22.59 -5.06
N VAL A 269 -8.28 -22.28 -6.26
CA VAL A 269 -9.06 -21.07 -6.56
C VAL A 269 -10.51 -21.13 -6.07
N SER A 270 -10.93 -22.21 -5.41
CA SER A 270 -12.18 -22.16 -4.64
C SER A 270 -11.99 -21.43 -3.30
N LYS A 271 -10.74 -21.24 -2.86
CA LYS A 271 -10.37 -20.40 -1.73
C LYS A 271 -10.23 -18.95 -2.17
N PRO A 272 -10.47 -17.98 -1.27
CA PRO A 272 -10.28 -16.57 -1.59
C PRO A 272 -8.83 -16.27 -1.99
N THR A 273 -8.66 -15.50 -3.07
CA THR A 273 -7.39 -14.82 -3.33
C THR A 273 -7.10 -13.82 -2.21
N CYS A 274 -5.95 -14.02 -1.57
CA CYS A 274 -5.47 -13.20 -0.47
C CYS A 274 -4.36 -12.27 -0.96
N PHE A 275 -4.19 -11.13 -0.30
CA PHE A 275 -3.07 -10.23 -0.51
C PHE A 275 -2.37 -9.96 0.82
N ILE A 276 -1.04 -9.95 0.81
CA ILE A 276 -0.23 -9.38 1.88
C ILE A 276 0.66 -8.28 1.31
N GLY A 277 0.56 -7.10 1.89
CA GLY A 277 1.39 -5.95 1.57
C GLY A 277 2.17 -5.51 2.78
N ILE A 278 3.47 -5.31 2.63
CA ILE A 278 4.36 -4.95 3.72
C ILE A 278 5.02 -3.61 3.40
N SER A 279 4.98 -2.66 4.34
CA SER A 279 5.58 -1.32 4.13
C SER A 279 4.94 -0.59 2.94
N MET A 280 5.69 -0.29 1.88
CA MET A 280 5.13 0.20 0.60
C MET A 280 4.07 -0.75 0.04
N GLY A 281 4.20 -2.05 0.25
CA GLY A 281 3.20 -3.03 -0.13
C GLY A 281 1.88 -2.83 0.62
N HIS A 282 1.88 -2.34 1.87
CA HIS A 282 0.65 -1.91 2.54
C HIS A 282 0.13 -0.63 1.90
N ILE A 283 1.00 0.36 1.70
CA ILE A 283 0.60 1.66 1.13
C ILE A 283 0.00 1.48 -0.26
N LEU A 284 0.70 0.94 -1.25
CA LEU A 284 0.10 0.71 -2.57
C LEU A 284 -0.94 -0.42 -2.57
N GLY A 285 -0.77 -1.42 -1.70
CA GLY A 285 -1.71 -2.54 -1.57
C GLY A 285 -3.08 -2.17 -1.01
N GLY A 286 -3.16 -1.13 -0.18
CA GLY A 286 -4.42 -0.56 0.28
C GLY A 286 -5.24 -0.01 -0.88
N THR A 287 -4.60 0.79 -1.74
CA THR A 287 -5.20 1.29 -2.99
C THR A 287 -5.54 0.13 -3.94
N MET A 288 -4.58 -0.78 -4.19
CA MET A 288 -4.78 -1.94 -5.07
C MET A 288 -5.98 -2.79 -4.65
N THR A 289 -6.13 -3.07 -3.35
CA THR A 289 -7.24 -3.88 -2.82
C THR A 289 -8.59 -3.22 -3.02
N ALA A 290 -8.69 -1.90 -2.81
CA ALA A 290 -9.93 -1.16 -3.05
C ALA A 290 -10.35 -1.19 -4.54
N LEU A 291 -9.38 -1.29 -5.45
CA LEU A 291 -9.59 -1.33 -6.90
C LEU A 291 -9.80 -2.76 -7.43
N ASN A 292 -9.25 -3.78 -6.79
CA ASN A 292 -9.18 -5.14 -7.32
C ASN A 292 -10.41 -5.98 -6.94
N PRO A 293 -11.26 -6.39 -7.90
CA PRO A 293 -12.47 -7.18 -7.61
C PRO A 293 -12.19 -8.62 -7.17
N ASP A 294 -10.99 -9.12 -7.44
CA ASP A 294 -10.65 -10.54 -7.29
C ASP A 294 -9.99 -10.82 -5.92
N VAL A 295 -9.58 -9.79 -5.17
CA VAL A 295 -8.95 -9.93 -3.84
C VAL A 295 -10.00 -9.84 -2.73
N ARG A 296 -10.00 -10.83 -1.82
CA ARG A 296 -11.02 -10.94 -0.76
C ARG A 296 -10.49 -10.72 0.66
N ARG A 297 -9.25 -11.13 0.94
CA ARG A 297 -8.64 -10.98 2.27
C ARG A 297 -7.29 -10.29 2.11
N THR A 298 -7.12 -9.17 2.79
CA THR A 298 -5.92 -8.35 2.67
C THR A 298 -5.26 -8.15 4.03
N ALA A 299 -4.02 -8.59 4.18
CA ALA A 299 -3.18 -8.26 5.30
C ALA A 299 -2.25 -7.09 4.93
N LEU A 300 -2.26 -6.06 5.75
CA LEU A 300 -1.54 -4.81 5.54
C LEU A 300 -0.61 -4.60 6.73
N GLN A 301 0.68 -4.88 6.54
CA GLN A 301 1.67 -4.86 7.62
C GLN A 301 2.56 -3.62 7.54
N VAL A 302 2.77 -2.98 8.70
CA VAL A 302 3.79 -1.95 8.93
C VAL A 302 3.82 -0.84 7.87
N GLY A 303 2.66 -0.51 7.29
CA GLY A 303 2.49 0.63 6.40
C GLY A 303 1.31 1.50 6.83
N GLY A 304 0.77 2.29 5.92
CA GLY A 304 -0.24 3.27 6.28
C GLY A 304 -0.85 3.98 5.07
N ALA A 305 -1.35 5.18 5.33
CA ALA A 305 -1.89 6.09 4.33
C ALA A 305 -1.41 7.52 4.63
N ALA A 306 -1.76 8.47 3.77
CA ALA A 306 -1.28 9.85 3.78
C ALA A 306 0.24 9.97 3.57
N PHE A 307 0.70 9.63 2.37
CA PHE A 307 2.05 9.76 1.83
C PHE A 307 2.68 11.10 2.19
N SER A 308 1.96 12.20 1.96
CA SER A 308 2.44 13.55 2.28
C SER A 308 2.73 13.71 3.78
N THR A 309 1.99 13.04 4.67
CA THR A 309 2.24 13.06 6.12
C THR A 309 3.40 12.12 6.50
N MET A 310 3.45 10.93 5.90
CA MET A 310 4.47 9.92 6.21
C MET A 310 5.87 10.34 5.73
N MET A 311 5.98 10.90 4.53
CA MET A 311 7.26 11.18 3.87
C MET A 311 8.23 12.01 4.72
N PHE A 312 7.73 12.99 5.47
CA PHE A 312 8.55 13.88 6.31
C PHE A 312 8.84 13.31 7.71
N ARG A 313 8.41 12.07 7.99
CA ARG A 313 8.55 11.39 9.29
C ARG A 313 9.16 9.99 9.16
N ALA A 314 9.29 9.51 7.93
CA ALA A 314 9.71 8.15 7.62
C ALA A 314 11.20 8.12 7.24
N ARG A 315 11.98 7.29 7.93
CA ARG A 315 13.43 7.13 7.71
C ARG A 315 13.84 6.80 6.26
N PRO A 316 13.08 6.02 5.45
CA PRO A 316 13.41 5.75 4.06
C PRO A 316 13.51 7.01 3.19
N PHE A 317 12.83 8.10 3.60
CA PHE A 317 12.86 9.37 2.90
C PHE A 317 13.97 10.32 3.38
N SER A 318 14.77 9.97 4.39
CA SER A 318 15.82 10.87 4.92
C SER A 318 16.81 11.34 3.84
N ARG A 319 17.16 10.49 2.87
CA ARG A 319 18.04 10.88 1.75
C ARG A 319 17.37 11.86 0.78
N PHE A 320 16.07 11.67 0.54
CA PHE A 320 15.27 12.58 -0.29
C PHE A 320 15.20 13.96 0.37
N LEU A 321 14.90 14.00 1.67
CA LEU A 321 14.80 15.24 2.44
C LEU A 321 16.15 15.97 2.51
N PHE A 322 17.26 15.24 2.68
CA PHE A 322 18.60 15.83 2.63
C PHE A 322 18.91 16.49 1.28
N LEU A 323 18.56 15.87 0.15
CA LEU A 323 18.74 16.47 -1.17
C LEU A 323 17.86 17.72 -1.35
N MET A 324 16.64 17.67 -0.83
CA MET A 324 15.71 18.80 -0.82
C MET A 324 16.23 19.96 0.05
N ASP A 325 16.85 19.70 1.20
CA ASP A 325 17.48 20.73 2.04
C ASP A 325 18.61 21.47 1.31
N ILE A 326 19.35 20.76 0.45
CA ILE A 326 20.41 21.36 -0.38
C ILE A 326 19.82 22.20 -1.52
N SER A 327 18.78 21.70 -2.21
CA SER A 327 18.21 22.36 -3.38
C SER A 327 17.22 23.49 -3.05
N MET A 328 16.57 23.39 -1.89
CA MET A 328 15.53 24.30 -1.40
C MET A 328 15.74 24.57 0.10
N PRO A 329 16.72 25.41 0.48
CA PRO A 329 17.07 25.62 1.89
C PRO A 329 16.07 26.49 2.67
N ASP A 330 15.15 27.17 1.98
CA ASP A 330 14.10 27.96 2.64
C ASP A 330 12.97 27.05 3.13
N ALA A 331 12.76 27.03 4.44
CA ALA A 331 11.77 26.16 5.07
C ALA A 331 10.33 26.46 4.60
N LEU A 332 10.00 27.71 4.24
CA LEU A 332 8.68 28.06 3.73
C LEU A 332 8.50 27.52 2.30
N ASP A 333 9.52 27.54 1.46
CA ASP A 333 9.47 26.93 0.14
C ASP A 333 9.33 25.41 0.20
N GLN A 334 10.01 24.73 1.14
CA GLN A 334 9.80 23.30 1.36
C GLN A 334 8.36 22.98 1.76
N GLN A 335 7.75 23.80 2.61
CA GLN A 335 6.34 23.63 2.99
C GLN A 335 5.39 23.86 1.79
N LYS A 336 5.71 24.78 0.88
CA LYS A 336 4.94 24.95 -0.37
C LYS A 336 5.07 23.73 -1.27
N LEU A 337 6.28 23.19 -1.42
CA LEU A 337 6.52 21.97 -2.20
C LEU A 337 5.75 20.79 -1.59
N HIS A 338 5.84 20.61 -0.27
CA HIS A 338 5.08 19.59 0.47
C HIS A 338 3.58 19.68 0.18
N ALA A 339 2.98 20.86 0.35
CA ALA A 339 1.56 21.08 0.06
C ALA A 339 1.20 20.81 -1.41
N HIS A 340 2.10 21.10 -2.34
CA HIS A 340 1.89 20.83 -3.77
C HIS A 340 1.93 19.33 -4.10
N MET A 341 2.93 18.62 -3.56
CA MET A 341 3.13 17.18 -3.77
C MET A 341 1.94 16.36 -3.28
N GLN A 342 1.24 16.81 -2.24
CA GLN A 342 0.07 16.11 -1.72
C GLN A 342 -0.95 15.81 -2.83
N SER A 343 -1.28 16.79 -3.68
CA SER A 343 -2.29 16.57 -4.74
C SER A 343 -1.89 15.52 -5.78
N GLN A 344 -0.59 15.25 -5.96
CA GLN A 344 -0.09 14.20 -6.84
C GLN A 344 -0.07 12.85 -6.11
N LEU A 345 0.36 12.84 -4.84
CA LEU A 345 0.43 11.64 -4.01
C LEU A 345 -0.96 11.08 -3.67
N ASP A 346 -1.95 11.95 -3.44
CA ASP A 346 -3.33 11.57 -3.15
C ASP A 346 -3.92 10.68 -4.25
N ARG A 347 -3.43 10.78 -5.51
CA ARG A 347 -3.90 9.95 -6.64
C ARG A 347 -3.56 8.47 -6.50
N ILE A 348 -2.59 8.12 -5.64
CA ILE A 348 -2.14 6.74 -5.40
C ILE A 348 -2.27 6.32 -3.94
N ASP A 349 -2.66 7.26 -3.06
CA ASP A 349 -2.71 7.06 -1.61
C ASP A 349 -3.96 6.28 -1.16
N PRO A 350 -3.83 5.29 -0.25
CA PRO A 350 -4.98 4.55 0.26
C PRO A 350 -6.07 5.39 0.89
N ALA A 351 -5.74 6.53 1.50
CA ALA A 351 -6.73 7.40 2.11
C ALA A 351 -7.79 7.85 1.10
N SER A 352 -7.39 8.08 -0.16
CA SER A 352 -8.31 8.48 -1.24
C SER A 352 -9.24 7.36 -1.69
N TYR A 353 -8.88 6.10 -1.44
CA TYR A 353 -9.60 4.92 -1.91
C TYR A 353 -10.28 4.11 -0.80
N ALA A 354 -10.04 4.44 0.48
CA ALA A 354 -10.47 3.67 1.64
C ALA A 354 -11.99 3.38 1.67
N ARG A 355 -12.83 4.35 1.30
CA ARG A 355 -14.30 4.18 1.24
C ARG A 355 -14.77 3.11 0.26
N PHE A 356 -13.98 2.83 -0.78
CA PHE A 356 -14.30 1.81 -1.77
C PHE A 356 -13.89 0.40 -1.35
N LEU A 357 -13.18 0.26 -0.22
CA LEU A 357 -12.63 -1.03 0.18
C LEU A 357 -13.72 -1.96 0.74
N PHE A 358 -14.67 -1.44 1.53
CA PHE A 358 -15.72 -2.23 2.18
C PHE A 358 -17.16 -1.84 1.82
N ASP A 359 -17.44 -0.56 1.58
CA ASP A 359 -18.82 -0.05 1.65
C ASP A 359 -19.33 0.52 0.32
N GLU A 360 -18.44 1.11 -0.49
CA GLU A 360 -18.82 1.80 -1.72
C GLU A 360 -18.33 1.07 -2.98
N GLU A 361 -19.21 0.97 -3.98
CA GLU A 361 -18.83 0.63 -5.35
C GLU A 361 -18.07 1.79 -5.99
N LEU A 362 -17.17 1.47 -6.92
CA LEU A 362 -16.48 2.48 -7.71
C LEU A 362 -17.47 3.21 -8.66
N PRO A 363 -17.28 4.51 -8.90
CA PRO A 363 -18.23 5.31 -9.68
C PRO A 363 -18.21 4.98 -11.18
N ILE A 364 -17.14 4.33 -11.69
CA ILE A 364 -17.00 3.94 -13.09
C ILE A 364 -16.36 2.56 -13.25
N GLY A 365 -16.61 1.93 -14.41
CA GLY A 365 -16.06 0.63 -14.77
C GLY A 365 -16.78 -0.55 -14.13
N PRO A 366 -16.22 -1.76 -14.23
CA PRO A 366 -16.77 -2.94 -13.57
C PRO A 366 -16.80 -2.79 -12.06
N SER A 367 -17.73 -3.49 -11.39
CA SER A 367 -17.82 -3.54 -9.92
C SER A 367 -16.45 -3.85 -9.33
N ASN A 368 -16.15 -3.21 -8.20
CA ASN A 368 -14.98 -3.58 -7.41
C ASN A 368 -15.32 -4.69 -6.41
N ALA A 369 -16.56 -5.16 -6.27
CA ALA A 369 -16.98 -6.25 -5.39
C ALA A 369 -16.59 -6.05 -3.89
N PRO A 370 -17.03 -4.97 -3.24
CA PRO A 370 -16.71 -4.66 -1.84
C PRO A 370 -17.30 -5.67 -0.85
N ASP A 371 -18.42 -6.30 -1.21
CA ASP A 371 -19.10 -7.29 -0.38
C ASP A 371 -18.18 -8.46 0.02
N GLY A 372 -18.03 -8.66 1.33
CA GLY A 372 -17.27 -9.77 1.90
C GLY A 372 -15.74 -9.60 1.84
N ARG A 373 -15.23 -8.39 1.51
CA ARG A 373 -13.82 -8.06 1.71
C ARG A 373 -13.50 -7.84 3.17
N HIS A 374 -12.33 -8.31 3.59
CA HIS A 374 -11.79 -8.07 4.94
C HIS A 374 -10.36 -7.59 4.87
N ALA A 375 -9.99 -6.68 5.76
CA ALA A 375 -8.60 -6.22 5.92
C ALA A 375 -8.10 -6.35 7.36
N LEU A 376 -6.93 -6.95 7.52
CA LEU A 376 -6.18 -7.00 8.77
C LEU A 376 -5.01 -6.02 8.67
N LEU A 377 -4.99 -4.99 9.51
CA LEU A 377 -3.86 -4.08 9.64
C LEU A 377 -3.00 -4.55 10.82
N GLN A 378 -1.72 -4.84 10.57
CA GLN A 378 -0.76 -5.20 11.62
C GLN A 378 0.28 -4.09 11.77
N MET A 379 0.29 -3.43 12.92
CA MET A 379 1.16 -2.29 13.21
C MET A 379 2.27 -2.70 14.17
N GLY A 380 3.51 -2.31 13.90
CA GLY A 380 4.60 -2.36 14.88
C GLY A 380 4.69 -1.03 15.61
N VAL A 381 4.55 -1.02 16.94
CA VAL A 381 4.67 0.21 17.75
C VAL A 381 6.10 0.72 17.70
N GLY A 382 6.29 2.01 17.38
CA GLY A 382 7.62 2.62 17.31
C GLY A 382 8.39 2.33 16.02
N ASP A 383 7.69 2.02 14.93
CA ASP A 383 8.30 1.82 13.61
C ASP A 383 8.85 3.15 13.04
N PRO A 384 10.17 3.27 12.80
CA PRO A 384 10.79 4.48 12.23
C PRO A 384 10.71 4.51 10.70
N GLN A 385 10.40 3.39 10.05
CA GLN A 385 10.34 3.28 8.60
C GLN A 385 8.99 3.76 8.07
N VAL A 386 7.89 3.40 8.73
CA VAL A 386 6.56 3.96 8.48
C VAL A 386 5.96 4.41 9.81
N PRO A 387 5.74 5.73 10.01
CA PRO A 387 5.29 6.24 11.29
C PRO A 387 3.87 5.76 11.63
N ASN A 388 3.64 5.33 12.87
CA ASN A 388 2.35 4.76 13.30
C ASN A 388 1.13 5.67 13.03
N ILE A 389 1.32 6.99 13.00
CA ILE A 389 0.25 7.94 12.62
C ILE A 389 -0.33 7.67 11.22
N GLY A 390 0.49 7.14 10.28
CA GLY A 390 0.04 6.75 8.95
C GLY A 390 -0.84 5.50 8.98
N THR A 391 -0.48 4.50 9.78
CA THR A 391 -1.29 3.29 10.00
C THR A 391 -2.61 3.62 10.68
N GLU A 392 -2.56 4.45 11.73
CA GLU A 392 -3.74 4.90 12.50
C GLU A 392 -4.66 5.80 11.68
N LEU A 393 -4.10 6.64 10.79
CA LEU A 393 -4.89 7.39 9.82
C LEU A 393 -5.60 6.43 8.86
N HIS A 394 -4.89 5.47 8.28
CA HIS A 394 -5.51 4.51 7.36
C HIS A 394 -6.63 3.71 8.05
N ALA A 395 -6.39 3.23 9.27
CA ALA A 395 -7.40 2.52 10.06
C ALA A 395 -8.66 3.37 10.29
N ARG A 396 -8.49 4.65 10.63
CA ARG A 396 -9.61 5.60 10.80
C ARG A 396 -10.37 5.84 9.51
N THR A 397 -9.67 6.05 8.41
CA THR A 397 -10.31 6.30 7.11
C THR A 397 -11.07 5.07 6.62
N LEU A 398 -10.60 3.86 6.96
CA LEU A 398 -11.30 2.60 6.68
C LEU A 398 -12.45 2.30 7.67
N GLY A 399 -12.50 2.98 8.81
CA GLY A 399 -13.48 2.68 9.87
C GLY A 399 -13.29 1.31 10.54
N VAL A 400 -12.07 0.77 10.56
CA VAL A 400 -11.81 -0.56 11.17
C VAL A 400 -11.52 -0.44 12.67
N PRO A 401 -12.07 -1.33 13.52
CA PRO A 401 -11.85 -1.27 14.96
C PRO A 401 -10.45 -1.76 15.36
N VAL A 402 -10.01 -1.40 16.56
CA VAL A 402 -8.85 -2.00 17.23
C VAL A 402 -9.28 -3.29 17.90
N VAL A 403 -8.58 -4.38 17.64
CA VAL A 403 -8.91 -5.69 18.21
C VAL A 403 -8.26 -5.85 19.60
N GLU A 404 -9.05 -6.32 20.57
CA GLU A 404 -8.63 -6.55 21.96
C GLU A 404 -7.35 -7.39 22.04
N GLY A 405 -6.44 -6.99 22.93
CA GLY A 405 -5.09 -7.55 23.03
C GLY A 405 -4.04 -6.81 22.20
N SER A 406 -4.45 -5.91 21.31
CA SER A 406 -3.54 -4.98 20.62
C SER A 406 -2.64 -4.24 21.61
N ALA A 407 -1.37 -4.06 21.26
CA ALA A 407 -0.40 -3.34 22.08
C ALA A 407 -0.76 -1.86 22.29
N LYS A 408 -1.51 -1.28 21.34
CA LYS A 408 -2.04 0.08 21.42
C LYS A 408 -3.57 0.00 21.41
N HIS A 409 -4.18 0.63 22.41
CA HIS A 409 -5.63 0.74 22.63
C HIS A 409 -6.04 2.22 22.74
N ASP A 410 -7.34 2.51 22.77
CA ASP A 410 -7.90 3.87 22.85
C ASP A 410 -7.31 4.82 21.76
N ILE A 411 -7.05 4.28 20.57
CA ILE A 411 -6.57 5.09 19.44
C ILE A 411 -7.70 6.04 19.06
N PHE A 412 -7.38 7.35 19.00
CA PHE A 412 -8.36 8.40 18.73
C PHE A 412 -9.24 8.04 17.53
N ALA A 413 -10.56 8.16 17.68
CA ALA A 413 -11.56 7.89 16.64
C ALA A 413 -11.56 6.46 16.06
N LEU A 414 -11.04 5.47 16.80
CA LEU A 414 -11.24 4.06 16.55
C LEU A 414 -11.94 3.41 17.74
N ASP A 415 -12.93 2.57 17.47
CA ASP A 415 -13.58 1.76 18.49
C ASP A 415 -12.73 0.51 18.79
N ASP A 416 -12.81 -0.02 20.01
CA ASP A 416 -12.25 -1.32 20.38
C ASP A 416 -13.29 -2.45 20.20
N VAL A 417 -12.83 -3.65 19.81
CA VAL A 417 -13.67 -4.85 19.67
C VAL A 417 -13.01 -6.08 20.27
N ALA A 418 -13.82 -6.96 20.87
CA ALA A 418 -13.32 -8.19 21.50
C ALA A 418 -12.70 -9.16 20.48
N ALA A 419 -11.65 -9.87 20.91
CA ALA A 419 -11.06 -10.97 20.18
C ALA A 419 -11.70 -12.33 20.58
N PRO A 420 -11.85 -13.30 19.67
CA PRO A 420 -11.59 -13.20 18.23
C PRO A 420 -12.63 -12.34 17.51
N HIS A 421 -12.18 -11.53 16.55
CA HIS A 421 -13.04 -10.66 15.74
C HIS A 421 -13.12 -11.16 14.30
N ARG A 422 -14.33 -11.40 13.77
CA ARG A 422 -14.52 -11.74 12.36
C ARG A 422 -14.67 -10.46 11.54
N GLY A 423 -13.88 -10.34 10.48
CA GLY A 423 -13.92 -9.20 9.58
C GLY A 423 -12.61 -8.42 9.59
N SER A 424 -12.73 -7.09 9.56
CA SER A 424 -11.59 -6.18 9.43
C SER A 424 -11.19 -5.59 10.78
N GLY A 425 -9.91 -5.25 10.96
CA GLY A 425 -9.43 -4.69 12.22
C GLY A 425 -7.95 -4.33 12.22
N LEU A 426 -7.56 -3.51 13.17
CA LEU A 426 -6.19 -3.14 13.49
C LEU A 426 -5.70 -3.94 14.71
N PHE A 427 -4.50 -4.49 14.63
CA PHE A 427 -3.80 -5.11 15.75
C PHE A 427 -2.35 -4.63 15.82
N ALA A 428 -1.95 -4.06 16.95
CA ALA A 428 -0.59 -3.56 17.17
C ALA A 428 0.27 -4.54 17.96
N PHE A 429 1.56 -4.60 17.63
CA PHE A 429 2.60 -5.37 18.29
C PHE A 429 3.62 -4.41 18.89
N ASP A 430 3.98 -4.59 20.16
CA ASP A 430 5.01 -3.81 20.85
C ASP A 430 6.25 -4.67 21.10
N PHE A 431 7.40 -4.17 20.63
CA PHE A 431 8.71 -4.81 20.73
C PHE A 431 9.62 -4.15 21.78
N GLY A 432 9.07 -3.26 22.62
CA GLY A 432 9.79 -2.61 23.71
C GLY A 432 10.81 -1.57 23.25
N VAL A 433 10.59 -0.93 22.09
CA VAL A 433 11.46 0.12 21.57
C VAL A 433 11.08 1.50 22.12
N ASP A 434 12.03 2.43 22.12
CA ASP A 434 11.76 3.83 22.46
C ASP A 434 10.94 4.52 21.35
N THR A 435 9.84 5.15 21.73
CA THR A 435 8.96 5.92 20.82
C THR A 435 9.13 7.43 20.95
N GLY A 436 10.10 7.91 21.75
CA GLY A 436 10.36 9.33 21.97
C GLY A 436 10.68 10.11 20.70
N PHE A 437 11.19 9.44 19.66
CA PHE A 437 11.46 10.06 18.36
C PHE A 437 10.20 10.62 17.67
N TYR A 438 9.00 10.18 18.05
CA TYR A 438 7.74 10.76 17.54
C TYR A 438 7.40 12.14 18.09
N GLU A 439 8.11 12.64 19.12
CA GLU A 439 7.88 13.98 19.67
C GLU A 439 8.15 15.08 18.64
N THR A 440 9.07 14.83 17.71
CA THR A 440 9.39 15.72 16.60
C THR A 440 8.91 15.11 15.28
N ALA A 441 8.22 15.91 14.47
CA ALA A 441 7.73 15.49 13.15
C ALA A 441 8.83 15.45 12.08
N THR A 442 9.89 14.69 12.34
CA THR A 442 11.05 14.47 11.47
C THR A 442 11.36 12.98 11.42
N PRO A 443 12.07 12.47 10.40
CA PRO A 443 12.51 11.08 10.41
C PRO A 443 13.41 10.79 11.62
N ALA A 444 13.28 9.60 12.18
CA ALA A 444 14.17 9.14 13.24
C ALA A 444 15.63 9.09 12.73
N GLU A 445 16.57 9.55 13.56
CA GLU A 445 18.01 9.44 13.25
C GLU A 445 18.47 7.98 13.29
N ASP A 446 18.09 7.27 14.35
CA ASP A 446 18.41 5.86 14.57
C ASP A 446 17.32 4.93 14.03
N GLY A 447 17.73 3.73 13.61
CA GLY A 447 16.83 2.64 13.22
C GLY A 447 16.40 1.78 14.40
N ASN A 448 15.50 0.85 14.15
CA ASN A 448 15.20 -0.26 15.05
C ASN A 448 14.58 -1.42 14.25
N ALA A 449 14.47 -2.59 14.88
CA ALA A 449 14.01 -3.81 14.23
C ALA A 449 12.48 -3.92 14.02
N VAL A 450 11.67 -2.97 14.51
CA VAL A 450 10.20 -3.09 14.53
C VAL A 450 9.62 -3.34 13.15
N HIS A 451 10.16 -2.64 12.15
CA HIS A 451 9.66 -2.71 10.78
C HIS A 451 9.72 -4.13 10.23
N GLU A 452 10.78 -4.89 10.56
CA GLU A 452 10.99 -6.27 10.14
C GLU A 452 10.42 -7.29 11.12
N ALA A 453 10.30 -6.93 12.40
CA ALA A 453 9.92 -7.85 13.46
C ALA A 453 8.49 -8.36 13.30
N VAL A 454 7.52 -7.50 12.93
CA VAL A 454 6.10 -7.89 12.78
C VAL A 454 5.95 -9.09 11.83
N ARG A 455 6.58 -9.06 10.64
CA ARG A 455 6.48 -10.16 9.66
C ARG A 455 7.23 -11.44 10.07
N ARG A 456 8.12 -11.34 11.06
CA ARG A 456 8.96 -12.45 11.55
C ARG A 456 8.43 -13.04 12.86
N SER A 457 7.55 -12.34 13.58
CA SER A 457 6.99 -12.79 14.85
C SER A 457 6.06 -14.00 14.68
N PRO A 458 6.26 -15.09 15.43
CA PRO A 458 5.35 -16.24 15.45
C PRO A 458 3.89 -15.85 15.74
N GLU A 459 3.69 -14.87 16.60
CA GLU A 459 2.38 -14.35 17.00
C GLU A 459 1.65 -13.71 15.80
N ALA A 460 2.35 -12.86 15.05
CA ALA A 460 1.81 -12.21 13.87
C ALA A 460 1.52 -13.22 12.75
N LEU A 461 2.37 -14.24 12.56
CA LEU A 461 2.15 -15.32 11.60
C LEU A 461 0.93 -16.19 11.98
N THR A 462 0.75 -16.47 13.27
CA THR A 462 -0.42 -17.22 13.77
C THR A 462 -1.71 -16.44 13.52
N GLN A 463 -1.71 -15.13 13.79
CA GLN A 463 -2.86 -14.27 13.51
C GLN A 463 -3.14 -14.17 11.99
N LEU A 464 -2.09 -14.06 11.18
CA LEU A 464 -2.21 -14.02 9.73
C LEU A 464 -2.81 -15.31 9.17
N ASP A 465 -2.39 -16.48 9.65
CA ASP A 465 -2.96 -17.78 9.25
C ASP A 465 -4.46 -17.86 9.56
N ALA A 466 -4.85 -17.50 10.79
CA ALA A 466 -6.26 -17.45 11.18
C ALA A 466 -7.07 -16.49 10.30
N PHE A 467 -6.51 -15.32 10.00
CA PHE A 467 -7.17 -14.33 9.15
C PHE A 467 -7.34 -14.82 7.71
N PHE A 468 -6.29 -15.36 7.09
CA PHE A 468 -6.30 -15.83 5.71
C PHE A 468 -7.13 -17.08 5.49
N HIS A 469 -7.25 -17.99 6.47
CA HIS A 469 -8.10 -19.19 6.34
C HIS A 469 -9.53 -18.94 6.80
N GLU A 470 -9.72 -18.22 7.90
CA GLU A 470 -11.02 -18.14 8.59
C GLU A 470 -11.69 -16.77 8.48
N GLY A 471 -10.97 -15.72 8.10
CA GLY A 471 -11.44 -14.33 8.14
C GLY A 471 -11.61 -13.81 9.56
N VAL A 472 -10.79 -14.30 10.49
CA VAL A 472 -10.86 -14.00 11.92
C VAL A 472 -9.52 -13.43 12.40
N ILE A 473 -9.59 -12.31 13.11
CA ILE A 473 -8.46 -11.68 13.79
C ILE A 473 -8.47 -12.20 15.23
N ILE A 474 -7.49 -13.03 15.56
CA ILE A 474 -7.28 -13.57 16.90
C ILE A 474 -6.34 -12.66 17.70
N ASN A 475 -6.33 -12.82 19.02
CA ASN A 475 -5.32 -12.25 19.89
C ASN A 475 -4.25 -13.31 20.20
N PRO A 476 -3.03 -13.21 19.63
CA PRO A 476 -1.99 -14.21 19.83
C PRO A 476 -1.14 -13.99 21.10
N CYS A 477 -1.28 -12.87 21.82
CA CYS A 477 -0.30 -12.44 22.84
C CYS A 477 -0.85 -12.37 24.28
N GLY A 478 -2.17 -12.46 24.48
CA GLY A 478 -2.81 -12.34 25.79
C GLY A 478 -3.30 -10.92 26.08
N GLU A 479 -3.23 -10.44 27.32
CA GLU A 479 -3.86 -9.17 27.73
C GLU A 479 -3.40 -7.96 26.89
N ARG A 480 -2.09 -7.87 26.61
CA ARG A 480 -1.50 -6.85 25.76
C ARG A 480 -0.38 -7.45 24.93
N CYS A 481 -0.33 -7.16 23.63
CA CYS A 481 0.66 -7.75 22.76
C CYS A 481 2.04 -7.10 22.86
N THR A 482 2.81 -7.55 23.84
CA THR A 482 4.23 -7.27 23.96
C THR A 482 5.00 -8.54 23.60
N VAL A 483 5.88 -8.45 22.60
CA VAL A 483 6.61 -9.59 22.02
C VAL A 483 8.09 -9.27 21.88
N ASP A 484 8.94 -10.28 21.96
CA ASP A 484 10.37 -10.10 21.73
C ASP A 484 10.67 -9.92 20.23
N VAL A 485 11.70 -9.13 19.92
CA VAL A 485 12.22 -9.04 18.55
C VAL A 485 12.77 -10.42 18.15
N PRO A 486 12.28 -11.03 17.06
CA PRO A 486 12.79 -12.32 16.62
C PRO A 486 14.31 -12.29 16.37
N PRO A 487 15.07 -13.32 16.75
CA PRO A 487 16.52 -13.35 16.53
C PRO A 487 16.89 -13.15 15.06
N GLY A 488 17.95 -12.37 14.81
CA GLY A 488 18.43 -12.09 13.44
C GLY A 488 17.55 -11.14 12.62
N THR A 489 16.60 -10.46 13.26
CA THR A 489 15.79 -9.41 12.61
C THR A 489 16.66 -8.17 12.34
N PRO A 490 16.72 -7.68 11.08
CA PRO A 490 17.45 -6.46 10.76
C PRO A 490 16.70 -5.19 11.21
N GLU A 491 17.43 -4.07 11.30
CA GLU A 491 16.91 -2.71 11.58
C GLU A 491 16.51 -1.92 10.32
#